data_AF-A0AAC9BN23-F1
#
_entry.id   AF-A0AAC9BN23-F1
#
_cell.length_a   1.000
_cell.length_b   1.000
_cell.length_c   1.000
_cell.angle_alpha   90.00
_cell.angle_beta   90.00
_cell.angle_gamma   90.00
#
_symmetry.space_group_name_H-M   'P 1'
#
loop_
_entity.id
_entity.type
_entity.pdbx_description
1 polymer ?
#
loop_
_entity_poly.entity_id
_entity_poly.type
_entity_poly.pdbx_seq_one_letter_code
_entity_poly.pdbx_strand_id
1 'polypeptide(L)'
;MRHALHSVFTLIVLSTVGIAATALAGTQPYPTPQSPVVVGGGSSLGAPLYAAEIGAFGPNHIYGTTGSGIGKTSLLTNNPNWWIRGESDSFNSAYVPPRTDTVVHYAGSDSVLSASEINTYNANRRPTEGNLVQIPSFGTAVGIPFKKAGLSTLTLNDDQLCGIFSGQITDWSALDSSVSGMIKVVYHSDSSGTSEILTRHLNAVCVIGYNSNVTFVISTKLSDSFPGA
;
A
#
# COMPACT_ATOMS: atom_id res chain seq x y z
N MET A 1 -32.71 -15.51 -22.31
CA MET A 1 -32.25 -14.14 -22.57
C MET A 1 -31.01 -13.91 -21.74
N ARG A 2 -29.84 -13.90 -22.38
CA ARG A 2 -28.53 -13.77 -21.73
C ARG A 2 -28.24 -12.27 -21.58
N HIS A 3 -28.19 -11.77 -20.35
CA HIS A 3 -27.57 -10.47 -20.08
C HIS A 3 -26.08 -10.72 -19.82
N ALA A 4 -25.28 -10.52 -20.87
CA ALA A 4 -23.85 -10.34 -20.75
C ALA A 4 -23.60 -8.97 -20.11
N LEU A 5 -23.20 -8.96 -18.84
CA LEU A 5 -22.55 -7.79 -18.25
C LEU A 5 -21.18 -7.64 -18.92
N HIS A 6 -21.12 -6.78 -19.92
CA HIS A 6 -19.87 -6.21 -20.38
C HIS A 6 -19.35 -5.32 -19.25
N SER A 7 -18.46 -5.87 -18.42
CA SER A 7 -17.62 -5.07 -17.54
C SER A 7 -16.61 -4.35 -18.44
N VAL A 8 -17.02 -3.18 -18.94
CA VAL A 8 -16.12 -2.27 -19.65
C VAL A 8 -15.17 -1.73 -18.59
N PHE A 9 -13.99 -2.35 -18.50
CA PHE A 9 -12.80 -1.77 -17.88
C PHE A 9 -12.48 -0.47 -18.63
N THR A 10 -13.14 0.62 -18.23
CA THR A 10 -12.74 1.95 -18.65
C THR A 10 -11.51 2.29 -17.84
N LEU A 11 -10.35 2.05 -18.44
CA LEU A 11 -9.09 2.65 -18.04
C LEU A 11 -9.27 4.17 -18.12
N ILE A 12 -9.68 4.80 -17.00
CA ILE A 12 -9.57 6.24 -16.87
C ILE A 12 -8.08 6.51 -16.72
N VAL A 13 -7.42 6.76 -17.85
CA VAL A 13 -6.13 7.45 -17.90
C VAL A 13 -6.42 8.84 -17.34
N LEU A 14 -6.27 9.01 -16.03
CA LEU A 14 -6.21 10.34 -15.44
C LEU A 14 -4.86 10.89 -15.89
N SER A 15 -4.90 11.62 -16.99
CA SER A 15 -3.77 12.35 -17.55
C SER A 15 -3.19 13.18 -16.42
N THR A 16 -1.91 12.94 -16.15
CA THR A 16 -1.00 13.71 -15.31
C THR A 16 -1.51 15.12 -15.00
N VAL A 17 -2.26 15.26 -13.91
CA VAL A 17 -2.26 16.54 -13.19
C VAL A 17 -0.96 16.50 -12.40
N GLY A 18 0.11 16.90 -13.09
CA GLY A 18 1.34 17.29 -12.43
C GLY A 18 1.03 18.47 -11.53
N ILE A 19 0.57 18.18 -10.31
CA ILE A 19 0.82 19.08 -9.20
C ILE A 19 2.31 18.92 -8.96
N ALA A 20 3.09 19.68 -9.73
CA ALA A 20 4.40 20.09 -9.29
C ALA A 20 4.15 20.71 -7.92
N ALA A 21 4.43 19.96 -6.86
CA ALA A 21 4.78 20.55 -5.60
C ALA A 21 5.99 21.42 -5.96
N THR A 22 5.74 22.70 -6.18
CA THR A 22 6.76 23.73 -6.26
C THR A 22 7.45 23.74 -4.90
N ALA A 23 8.39 22.80 -4.70
CA ALA A 23 9.59 23.15 -3.99
C ALA A 23 10.11 24.39 -4.72
N LEU A 24 10.30 25.47 -3.97
CA LEU A 24 10.80 26.74 -4.45
C LEU A 24 12.26 26.56 -4.90
N ALA A 25 12.49 25.80 -5.96
CA ALA A 25 13.78 25.63 -6.61
C ALA A 25 13.90 26.76 -7.63
N GLY A 26 14.38 27.92 -7.16
CA GLY A 26 14.87 28.95 -8.06
C GLY A 26 15.85 28.32 -9.03
N THR A 27 15.63 28.51 -10.33
CA THR A 27 16.58 28.12 -11.38
C THR A 27 17.89 28.88 -11.14
N GLN A 28 18.91 28.22 -10.58
CA GLN A 28 20.25 28.79 -10.45
C GLN A 28 21.14 28.33 -11.61
N PRO A 29 21.75 29.24 -12.39
CA PRO A 29 22.57 28.91 -13.56
C PRO A 29 24.00 28.40 -13.25
N TYR A 30 24.32 28.03 -12.01
CA TYR A 30 25.66 27.56 -11.63
C TYR A 30 25.56 26.40 -10.62
N PRO A 31 26.16 25.22 -10.90
CA PRO A 31 26.09 24.07 -10.02
C PRO A 31 27.22 24.15 -8.97
N THR A 32 26.84 24.32 -7.70
CA THR A 32 27.60 23.86 -6.53
C THR A 32 26.69 22.92 -5.73
N PRO A 33 27.23 21.93 -4.99
CA PRO A 33 26.54 20.67 -4.75
C PRO A 33 25.38 20.83 -3.74
N GLN A 34 24.37 19.99 -3.95
CA GLN A 34 23.21 19.72 -3.10
C GLN A 34 22.00 20.64 -3.33
N SER A 35 21.18 20.29 -4.33
CA SER A 35 19.73 20.32 -4.10
C SER A 35 19.47 19.66 -2.73
N PRO A 36 18.68 20.26 -1.83
CA PRO A 36 18.38 19.67 -0.54
C PRO A 36 17.80 18.28 -0.78
N VAL A 37 18.37 17.25 -0.15
CA VAL A 37 17.90 15.88 -0.36
C VAL A 37 16.52 15.75 0.26
N VAL A 38 15.50 15.58 -0.60
CA VAL A 38 14.13 15.33 -0.16
C VAL A 38 13.98 13.83 0.11
N VAL A 39 14.12 13.48 1.38
CA VAL A 39 13.99 12.11 1.91
C VAL A 39 12.52 11.69 1.94
N GLY A 40 12.17 10.65 1.18
CA GLY A 40 10.87 10.00 1.26
C GLY A 40 10.83 8.57 0.73
N GLY A 41 9.68 7.92 0.85
CA GLY A 41 9.55 6.46 0.86
C GLY A 41 8.20 6.00 1.39
N GLY A 42 8.06 4.71 1.72
CA GLY A 42 6.82 4.12 2.24
C GLY A 42 6.29 3.00 1.35
N SER A 43 5.05 3.14 0.89
CA SER A 43 4.34 2.13 0.10
C SER A 43 5.17 1.54 -1.04
N SER A 44 5.19 0.21 -1.10
CA SER A 44 5.74 -0.57 -2.22
C SER A 44 4.81 -0.62 -3.44
N LEU A 45 3.51 -0.38 -3.27
CA LEU A 45 2.53 -0.40 -4.37
C LEU A 45 2.78 0.75 -5.35
N GLY A 46 3.04 1.96 -4.82
CA GLY A 46 3.32 3.15 -5.63
C GLY A 46 4.77 3.31 -6.06
N ALA A 47 5.72 2.62 -5.42
CA ALA A 47 7.15 2.81 -5.66
C ALA A 47 7.57 2.71 -7.14
N PRO A 48 7.06 1.75 -7.95
CA PRO A 48 7.39 1.69 -9.38
C PRO A 48 6.87 2.88 -10.19
N LEU A 49 5.74 3.49 -9.79
CA LEU A 49 5.17 4.65 -10.48
C LEU A 49 6.01 5.90 -10.20
N TYR A 50 6.43 6.09 -8.96
CA TYR A 50 7.25 7.24 -8.56
C TYR A 50 8.67 7.18 -9.12
N ALA A 51 9.17 5.99 -9.49
CA ALA A 51 10.57 5.77 -9.83
C ALA A 51 11.09 6.67 -10.97
N ALA A 52 10.31 6.84 -12.04
CA ALA A 52 10.70 7.66 -13.19
C ALA A 52 10.76 9.15 -12.83
N GLU A 53 9.75 9.63 -12.09
CA GLU A 53 9.64 11.03 -11.68
C GLU A 53 10.72 11.40 -10.65
N ILE A 54 10.94 10.54 -9.66
CA ILE A 54 12.01 10.69 -8.66
C ILE A 54 13.39 10.68 -9.35
N GLY A 55 13.59 9.77 -10.31
CA GLY A 55 14.83 9.70 -11.08
C GLY A 55 15.15 10.97 -11.88
N ALA A 56 14.13 11.71 -12.32
CA ALA A 56 14.31 12.98 -13.05
C ALA A 56 14.95 14.09 -12.20
N PHE A 57 14.88 14.01 -10.87
CA PHE A 57 15.54 14.94 -9.95
C PHE A 57 17.03 14.61 -9.70
N GLY A 58 17.54 13.52 -10.27
CA GLY A 58 18.93 13.10 -10.18
C GLY A 58 19.22 12.08 -9.07
N PRO A 59 20.46 11.57 -9.00
CA PRO A 59 20.80 10.31 -8.32
C PRO A 59 20.64 10.31 -6.80
N ASN A 60 20.52 11.48 -6.16
CA ASN A 60 20.33 11.59 -4.72
C ASN A 60 18.85 11.53 -4.30
N HIS A 61 17.93 11.54 -5.27
CA HIS A 61 16.50 11.37 -5.04
C HIS A 61 16.17 9.91 -5.28
N ILE A 62 15.87 9.21 -4.19
CA ILE A 62 15.53 7.80 -4.18
C ILE A 62 14.34 7.58 -3.26
N TYR A 63 13.61 6.49 -3.48
CA TYR A 63 12.41 6.15 -2.72
C TYR A 63 12.67 4.93 -1.84
N GLY A 64 12.62 5.12 -0.52
CA GLY A 64 12.83 4.04 0.44
C GLY A 64 11.58 3.16 0.53
N THR A 65 11.62 1.95 -0.02
CA THR A 65 10.44 1.08 -0.06
C THR A 65 10.34 0.26 1.23
N THR A 66 9.43 0.66 2.12
CA THR A 66 9.28 0.09 3.47
C THR A 66 7.89 -0.47 3.78
N GLY A 67 6.89 -0.20 2.92
CA GLY A 67 5.48 -0.41 3.24
C GLY A 67 4.83 0.84 3.84
N SER A 68 3.49 0.87 3.83
CA SER A 68 2.73 2.06 4.25
C SER A 68 2.86 2.36 5.75
N GLY A 69 2.92 1.33 6.61
CA GLY A 69 3.01 1.50 8.07
C GLY A 69 4.30 2.20 8.52
N ILE A 70 5.46 1.68 8.11
CA ILE A 70 6.75 2.32 8.38
C ILE A 70 6.79 3.71 7.73
N GLY A 71 6.37 3.84 6.47
CA GLY A 71 6.36 5.13 5.77
C GLY A 71 5.60 6.22 6.53
N LYS A 72 4.34 5.95 6.91
CA LYS A 72 3.54 6.87 7.72
C LYS A 72 4.22 7.15 9.06
N THR A 73 4.68 6.14 9.78
CA THR A 73 5.22 6.36 11.13
C THR A 73 6.52 7.15 11.08
N SER A 74 7.42 6.85 10.14
CA SER A 74 8.65 7.62 9.90
C SER A 74 8.34 9.07 9.56
N LEU A 75 7.36 9.33 8.69
CA LEU A 75 6.92 10.68 8.38
C LEU A 75 6.28 11.37 9.57
N LEU A 76 5.45 10.71 10.38
CA LEU A 76 4.71 11.32 11.49
C LEU A 76 5.56 11.53 12.74
N THR A 77 6.64 10.77 12.92
CA THR A 77 7.57 10.88 14.06
C THR A 77 8.89 11.57 13.72
N ASN A 78 9.11 11.91 12.44
CA ASN A 78 10.37 12.42 11.90
C ASN A 78 11.55 11.50 12.17
N ASN A 79 11.30 10.19 12.17
CA ASN A 79 12.28 9.20 12.54
C ASN A 79 12.58 8.27 11.36
N PRO A 80 13.64 8.54 10.58
CA PRO A 80 14.02 7.69 9.45
C PRO A 80 14.66 6.36 9.88
N ASN A 81 14.95 6.18 11.18
CA ASN A 81 15.38 4.91 11.74
C ASN A 81 14.22 4.17 12.45
N TRP A 82 12.98 4.66 12.31
CA TRP A 82 11.83 3.99 12.88
C TRP A 82 11.67 2.59 12.30
N TRP A 83 11.51 1.61 13.17
CA TRP A 83 11.31 0.22 12.85
C TRP A 83 10.58 -0.47 14.01
N ILE A 84 9.79 -1.49 13.69
CA ILE A 84 9.17 -2.36 14.68
C ILE A 84 9.38 -3.82 14.30
N ARG A 85 9.47 -4.68 15.31
CA ARG A 85 9.63 -6.13 15.15
C ARG A 85 8.55 -6.69 14.22
N GLY A 86 8.98 -7.40 13.18
CA GLY A 86 8.10 -8.06 12.20
C GLY A 86 7.94 -7.30 10.88
N GLU A 87 8.53 -6.10 10.75
CA GLU A 87 8.58 -5.35 9.49
C GLU A 87 9.96 -5.49 8.81
N SER A 88 10.02 -5.27 7.49
CA SER A 88 11.19 -5.60 6.67
C SER A 88 12.43 -4.78 7.03
N ASP A 89 12.33 -3.45 7.12
CA ASP A 89 13.48 -2.55 7.31
C ASP A 89 13.06 -1.18 7.87
N SER A 90 14.02 -0.43 8.44
CA SER A 90 13.81 1.00 8.73
C SER A 90 13.85 1.82 7.43
N PHE A 91 13.34 3.06 7.46
CA PHE A 91 13.34 3.96 6.30
C PHE A 91 14.74 4.16 5.69
N ASN A 92 15.74 4.45 6.52
CA ASN A 92 17.14 4.63 6.11
C ASN A 92 17.76 3.34 5.55
N SER A 93 17.38 2.18 6.10
CA SER A 93 17.89 0.86 5.67
C SER A 93 17.29 0.40 4.34
N ALA A 94 16.08 0.84 4.00
CA ALA A 94 15.39 0.45 2.77
C ALA A 94 15.94 1.12 1.49
N TYR A 95 16.85 2.09 1.62
CA TYR A 95 17.54 2.68 0.48
C TYR A 95 18.69 1.81 -0.01
N VAL A 96 19.00 1.92 -1.30
CA VAL A 96 20.16 1.25 -1.91
C VAL A 96 21.03 2.30 -2.60
N PRO A 97 22.23 2.63 -2.06
CA PRO A 97 22.75 2.19 -0.77
C PRO A 97 21.98 2.79 0.43
N PRO A 98 22.08 2.20 1.63
CA PRO A 98 21.45 2.73 2.84
C PRO A 98 21.87 4.18 3.14
N ARG A 99 20.96 4.92 3.77
CA ARG A 99 21.14 6.35 4.10
C ARG A 99 21.28 6.55 5.61
N THR A 100 21.67 7.76 6.02
CA THR A 100 21.81 8.17 7.42
C THR A 100 21.14 9.52 7.67
N ASP A 101 20.03 9.79 6.99
CA ASP A 101 19.31 11.04 7.18
C ASP A 101 18.69 11.10 8.58
N THR A 102 18.35 12.32 9.00
CA THR A 102 17.72 12.60 10.30
C THR A 102 16.31 13.15 10.18
N VAL A 103 15.83 13.38 8.95
CA VAL A 103 14.52 13.98 8.65
C VAL A 103 13.81 13.16 7.57
N VAL A 104 12.49 13.06 7.68
CA VAL A 104 11.59 12.47 6.67
C VAL A 104 10.66 13.56 6.18
N HIS A 105 10.65 13.80 4.86
CA HIS A 105 9.92 14.93 4.26
C HIS A 105 8.55 14.53 3.70
N TYR A 106 8.44 13.31 3.17
CA TYR A 106 7.17 12.78 2.66
C TYR A 106 7.13 11.26 2.80
N ALA A 107 5.91 10.72 2.72
CA ALA A 107 5.68 9.30 2.60
C ALA A 107 4.59 9.00 1.57
N GLY A 108 4.82 8.02 0.72
CA GLY A 108 3.76 7.39 -0.07
C GLY A 108 3.04 6.36 0.80
N SER A 109 1.71 6.39 0.81
CA SER A 109 0.90 5.45 1.60
C SER A 109 -0.42 5.17 0.90
N ASP A 110 -0.78 3.89 0.80
CA ASP A 110 -2.13 3.46 0.39
C ASP A 110 -2.98 3.08 1.62
N SER A 111 -2.44 3.30 2.83
CA SER A 111 -3.18 3.31 4.09
C SER A 111 -3.49 4.75 4.49
N VAL A 112 -4.75 5.03 4.82
CA VAL A 112 -5.18 6.38 5.19
C VAL A 112 -4.64 6.72 6.58
N LEU A 113 -4.33 8.01 6.82
CA LEU A 113 -4.07 8.47 8.18
C LEU A 113 -5.32 8.32 9.05
N SER A 114 -5.19 7.56 10.14
CA SER A 114 -6.21 7.41 11.17
C SER A 114 -6.38 8.71 11.97
N ALA A 115 -7.53 8.83 12.65
CA ALA A 115 -7.79 9.97 13.52
C ALA A 115 -6.75 10.10 14.65
N SER A 116 -6.25 8.99 15.19
CA SER A 116 -5.21 8.99 16.22
C SER A 116 -3.86 9.47 15.68
N GLU A 117 -3.47 9.05 14.47
CA GLU A 117 -2.25 9.54 13.79
C GLU A 117 -2.33 11.05 13.55
N ILE A 118 -3.46 11.55 13.04
CA ILE A 118 -3.70 12.98 12.81
C ILE A 118 -3.63 13.77 14.13
N ASN A 119 -4.31 13.30 15.18
CA ASN A 119 -4.33 13.96 16.48
C ASN A 119 -2.92 14.00 17.11
N THR A 120 -2.17 12.91 16.98
CA THR A 120 -0.79 12.83 17.48
C THR A 120 0.13 13.81 16.76
N TYR A 121 0.05 13.90 15.43
CA TYR A 121 0.81 14.89 14.68
C TYR A 121 0.44 16.33 15.07
N ASN A 122 -0.86 16.60 15.17
CA ASN A 122 -1.37 17.93 15.52
C ASN A 122 -0.92 18.39 16.91
N ALA A 123 -0.78 17.48 17.86
CA ALA A 123 -0.30 17.76 19.20
C ALA A 123 1.23 17.95 19.24
N ASN A 124 1.99 17.10 18.56
CA ASN A 124 3.43 16.98 18.79
C ASN A 124 4.31 17.71 17.77
N ARG A 125 3.83 17.95 16.54
CA ARG A 125 4.67 18.46 15.44
C ARG A 125 4.12 19.68 14.75
N ARG A 126 2.81 19.74 14.55
CA ARG A 126 2.15 20.89 13.92
C ARG A 126 2.55 22.26 14.50
N PRO A 127 2.74 22.45 15.83
CA PRO A 127 3.13 23.74 16.39
C PRO A 127 4.46 24.30 15.86
N THR A 128 5.39 23.42 15.47
CA THR A 128 6.74 23.79 15.00
C THR A 128 6.96 23.55 13.51
N GLU A 129 6.15 22.68 12.90
CA GLU A 129 6.37 22.21 11.52
C GLU A 129 5.20 22.54 10.56
N GLY A 130 4.09 23.06 11.08
CA GLY A 130 2.91 23.37 10.27
C GLY A 130 2.01 22.16 10.01
N ASN A 131 1.02 22.32 9.13
CA ASN A 131 0.03 21.27 8.87
C ASN A 131 0.61 20.16 7.99
N LEU A 132 0.23 18.90 8.28
CA LEU A 132 0.41 17.80 7.33
C LEU A 132 -0.54 17.95 6.15
N VAL A 133 -0.12 17.50 4.98
CA VAL A 133 -0.94 17.44 3.77
C VAL A 133 -1.04 15.98 3.31
N GLN A 134 -2.26 15.47 3.14
CA GLN A 134 -2.53 14.14 2.58
C GLN A 134 -3.36 14.33 1.31
N ILE A 135 -2.83 13.89 0.18
CA ILE A 135 -3.45 14.03 -1.15
C ILE A 135 -3.47 12.67 -1.86
N PRO A 136 -4.53 12.35 -2.62
CA PRO A 136 -4.52 11.19 -3.51
C PRO A 136 -3.43 11.34 -4.58
N SER A 137 -2.69 10.27 -4.86
CA SER A 137 -1.69 10.27 -5.93
C SER A 137 -2.24 9.64 -7.23
N PHE A 138 -2.76 8.42 -7.16
CA PHE A 138 -3.36 7.71 -8.29
C PHE A 138 -4.42 6.70 -7.80
N GLY A 139 -5.30 6.26 -8.70
CA GLY A 139 -6.22 5.15 -8.45
C GLY A 139 -5.59 3.82 -8.86
N THR A 140 -5.83 2.75 -8.09
CA THR A 140 -5.24 1.43 -8.35
C THR A 140 -6.19 0.29 -8.00
N ALA A 141 -6.02 -0.85 -8.67
CA ALA A 141 -6.72 -2.09 -8.37
C ALA A 141 -5.83 -2.99 -7.50
N VAL A 142 -6.45 -3.82 -6.66
CA VAL A 142 -5.75 -4.90 -5.95
C VAL A 142 -5.93 -6.19 -6.73
N GLY A 143 -4.85 -6.67 -7.33
CA GLY A 143 -4.84 -7.96 -8.02
C GLY A 143 -4.82 -9.12 -7.03
N ILE A 144 -5.49 -10.22 -7.37
CA ILE A 144 -5.47 -11.49 -6.62
C ILE A 144 -4.70 -12.53 -7.43
N PRO A 145 -3.35 -12.50 -7.42
CA PRO A 145 -2.56 -13.48 -8.14
C PRO A 145 -2.67 -14.85 -7.47
N PHE A 146 -2.65 -15.91 -8.28
CA PHE A 146 -2.65 -17.28 -7.78
C PHE A 146 -1.64 -18.15 -8.51
N LYS A 147 -1.26 -19.27 -7.89
CA LYS A 147 -0.39 -20.29 -8.48
C LYS A 147 -1.00 -21.67 -8.28
N LYS A 148 -1.54 -22.25 -9.36
CA LYS A 148 -2.09 -23.60 -9.36
C LYS A 148 -1.75 -24.33 -10.66
N ALA A 149 -0.98 -25.41 -10.58
CA ALA A 149 -0.71 -26.26 -11.73
C ALA A 149 -2.03 -26.83 -12.30
N GLY A 150 -2.19 -26.77 -13.62
CA GLY A 150 -3.42 -27.19 -14.29
C GLY A 150 -4.49 -26.09 -14.41
N LEU A 151 -4.29 -24.91 -13.81
CA LEU A 151 -5.24 -23.79 -13.89
C LEU A 151 -4.51 -22.49 -14.25
N SER A 152 -4.74 -21.98 -15.47
CA SER A 152 -4.10 -20.76 -15.98
C SER A 152 -4.96 -19.51 -15.83
N THR A 153 -6.28 -19.68 -15.76
CA THR A 153 -7.25 -18.59 -15.65
C THR A 153 -8.30 -18.95 -14.62
N LEU A 154 -8.64 -17.98 -13.77
CA LEU A 154 -9.66 -18.13 -12.75
C LEU A 154 -10.40 -16.80 -12.63
N THR A 155 -11.72 -16.85 -12.66
CA THR A 155 -12.57 -15.69 -12.39
C THR A 155 -13.30 -15.96 -11.09
N LEU A 156 -13.10 -15.09 -10.10
CA LEU A 156 -13.75 -15.18 -8.80
C LEU A 156 -14.92 -14.19 -8.75
N ASN A 157 -16.03 -14.62 -8.18
CA ASN A 157 -17.05 -13.71 -7.67
C ASN A 157 -16.78 -13.37 -6.20
N ASP A 158 -17.56 -12.45 -5.63
CA ASP A 158 -17.40 -12.01 -4.23
C ASP A 158 -17.54 -13.17 -3.25
N ASP A 159 -18.48 -14.10 -3.47
CA ASP A 159 -18.68 -15.24 -2.58
C ASP A 159 -17.46 -16.17 -2.52
N GLN A 160 -16.85 -16.43 -3.68
CA GLN A 160 -15.64 -17.24 -3.77
C GLN A 160 -14.43 -16.49 -3.18
N LEU A 161 -14.31 -15.19 -3.44
CA LEU A 161 -13.24 -14.36 -2.89
C LEU A 161 -13.31 -14.35 -1.35
N CYS A 162 -14.48 -14.03 -0.80
CA CYS A 162 -14.75 -14.05 0.63
C CYS A 162 -14.45 -15.44 1.23
N GLY A 163 -14.96 -16.49 0.59
CA GLY A 163 -14.78 -17.85 1.08
C GLY A 163 -13.31 -18.27 1.11
N ILE A 164 -12.51 -17.90 0.11
CA ILE A 164 -11.07 -18.18 0.09
C ILE A 164 -10.37 -17.43 1.24
N PHE A 165 -10.57 -16.12 1.32
CA PHE A 165 -9.84 -15.30 2.29
C PHE A 165 -10.29 -15.56 3.73
N SER A 166 -11.51 -16.06 3.96
CA SER A 166 -12.00 -16.41 5.30
C SER A 166 -11.64 -17.84 5.71
N GLY A 167 -11.11 -18.66 4.80
CA GLY A 167 -10.90 -20.10 5.01
C GLY A 167 -12.18 -20.94 4.99
N GLN A 168 -13.28 -20.45 4.40
CA GLN A 168 -14.47 -21.27 4.12
C GLN A 168 -14.27 -22.14 2.89
N ILE A 169 -13.55 -21.64 1.89
CA ILE A 169 -13.09 -22.38 0.71
C ILE A 169 -11.62 -22.67 0.88
N THR A 170 -11.29 -23.94 1.14
CA THR A 170 -9.93 -24.39 1.46
C THR A 170 -9.33 -25.32 0.41
N ASP A 171 -10.07 -25.72 -0.61
CA ASP A 171 -9.60 -26.62 -1.67
C ASP A 171 -9.95 -26.06 -3.06
N TRP A 172 -9.00 -26.19 -4.00
CA TRP A 172 -9.15 -25.71 -5.38
C TRP A 172 -10.33 -26.35 -6.12
N SER A 173 -10.75 -27.57 -5.73
CA SER A 173 -11.88 -28.27 -6.34
C SER A 173 -13.23 -27.58 -6.14
N ALA A 174 -13.34 -26.69 -5.15
CA ALA A 174 -14.52 -25.85 -4.95
C ALA A 174 -14.60 -24.67 -5.94
N LEU A 175 -13.49 -24.35 -6.62
CA LEU A 175 -13.40 -23.24 -7.57
C LEU A 175 -13.42 -23.74 -9.02
N ASP A 176 -12.79 -24.88 -9.29
CA ASP A 176 -12.77 -25.53 -10.60
C ASP A 176 -12.61 -27.05 -10.42
N SER A 177 -13.53 -27.82 -10.99
CA SER A 177 -13.57 -29.30 -10.83
C SER A 177 -12.40 -30.04 -11.49
N SER A 178 -11.62 -29.38 -12.35
CA SER A 178 -10.46 -29.99 -13.03
C SER A 178 -9.19 -30.01 -12.16
N VAL A 179 -9.20 -29.29 -11.03
CA VAL A 179 -8.07 -29.20 -10.11
C VAL A 179 -8.52 -29.50 -8.67
N SER A 180 -7.58 -29.88 -7.81
CA SER A 180 -7.85 -30.16 -6.39
C SER A 180 -6.64 -29.85 -5.52
N GLY A 181 -6.82 -29.80 -4.20
CA GLY A 181 -5.77 -29.64 -3.22
C GLY A 181 -5.91 -28.34 -2.43
N MET A 182 -5.19 -28.26 -1.31
CA MET A 182 -5.33 -27.17 -0.35
C MET A 182 -4.94 -25.81 -0.95
N ILE A 183 -5.80 -24.82 -0.72
CA ILE A 183 -5.53 -23.40 -0.95
C ILE A 183 -4.72 -22.88 0.23
N LYS A 184 -3.61 -22.21 -0.08
CA LYS A 184 -2.80 -21.49 0.91
C LYS A 184 -2.86 -20.01 0.58
N VAL A 185 -3.48 -19.23 1.46
CA VAL A 185 -3.52 -17.77 1.36
C VAL A 185 -2.18 -17.21 1.83
N VAL A 186 -1.54 -16.39 1.00
CA VAL A 186 -0.34 -15.63 1.36
C VAL A 186 -0.75 -14.18 1.54
N TYR A 187 -0.30 -13.57 2.62
CA TYR A 187 -0.64 -12.20 2.97
C TYR A 187 0.57 -11.46 3.54
N HIS A 188 0.51 -10.14 3.53
CA HIS A 188 1.52 -9.27 4.14
C HIS A 188 1.53 -9.45 5.68
N SER A 189 2.67 -9.84 6.24
CA SER A 189 2.87 -9.89 7.70
C SER A 189 3.05 -8.50 8.33
N ASP A 190 3.51 -7.57 7.51
CA ASP A 190 3.81 -6.18 7.81
C ASP A 190 2.57 -5.28 7.64
N SER A 191 2.62 -4.05 8.16
CA SER A 191 1.53 -3.09 8.02
C SER A 191 1.48 -2.54 6.59
N SER A 192 0.60 -3.09 5.76
CA SER A 192 0.51 -2.83 4.33
C SER A 192 -0.74 -2.02 3.93
N GLY A 193 -0.56 -1.02 3.08
CA GLY A 193 -1.66 -0.26 2.48
C GLY A 193 -2.49 -1.12 1.51
N THR A 194 -1.84 -2.01 0.76
CA THR A 194 -2.51 -3.00 -0.10
C THR A 194 -3.45 -3.88 0.70
N SER A 195 -3.05 -4.29 1.92
CA SER A 195 -3.93 -5.00 2.85
C SER A 195 -5.11 -4.16 3.30
N GLU A 196 -4.95 -2.85 3.53
CA GLU A 196 -6.07 -1.97 3.89
C GLU A 196 -7.08 -1.86 2.75
N ILE A 197 -6.63 -1.72 1.50
CA ILE A 197 -7.53 -1.68 0.34
C ILE A 197 -8.29 -3.02 0.21
N LEU A 198 -7.58 -4.15 0.31
CA LEU A 198 -8.17 -5.48 0.23
C LEU A 198 -9.19 -5.71 1.35
N THR A 199 -8.81 -5.48 2.61
CA THR A 199 -9.69 -5.71 3.76
C THR A 199 -10.88 -4.78 3.77
N ARG A 200 -10.76 -3.55 3.25
CA ARG A 200 -11.90 -2.64 3.05
C ARG A 200 -12.91 -3.19 2.05
N HIS A 201 -12.43 -3.79 0.96
CA HIS A 201 -13.32 -4.47 0.01
C HIS A 201 -13.98 -5.69 0.67
N LEU A 202 -13.21 -6.57 1.30
CA LEU A 202 -13.72 -7.77 1.98
C LEU A 202 -14.74 -7.42 3.09
N ASN A 203 -14.48 -6.39 3.89
CA ASN A 203 -15.41 -5.90 4.91
C ASN A 203 -16.75 -5.43 4.31
N ALA A 204 -16.75 -4.91 3.08
CA ALA A 204 -17.96 -4.42 2.41
C ALA A 204 -18.79 -5.54 1.76
N VAL A 205 -18.16 -6.62 1.29
CA VAL A 205 -18.85 -7.66 0.48
C VAL A 205 -19.00 -9.02 1.17
N CYS A 206 -18.25 -9.27 2.25
CA CYS A 206 -18.28 -10.55 2.95
C CYS A 206 -19.19 -10.51 4.18
N VAL A 207 -20.06 -11.52 4.29
CA VAL A 207 -21.06 -11.67 5.35
C VAL A 207 -20.85 -12.99 6.08
N ILE A 208 -20.62 -12.92 7.40
CA ILE A 208 -20.39 -14.10 8.23
C ILE A 208 -21.61 -15.03 8.22
N GLY A 209 -21.38 -16.34 8.07
CA GLY A 209 -22.42 -17.36 7.98
C GLY A 209 -23.11 -17.48 6.61
N TYR A 210 -22.71 -16.65 5.64
CA TYR A 210 -23.11 -16.77 4.24
C TYR A 210 -21.92 -17.16 3.37
N ASN A 211 -21.06 -16.19 3.05
CA ASN A 211 -19.89 -16.36 2.19
C ASN A 211 -18.56 -16.13 2.92
N SER A 212 -18.58 -16.00 4.24
CA SER A 212 -17.39 -15.89 5.07
C SER A 212 -17.54 -16.65 6.40
N ASN A 213 -16.43 -17.20 6.89
CA ASN A 213 -16.28 -17.75 8.24
C ASN A 213 -15.90 -16.69 9.29
N VAL A 214 -15.45 -15.51 8.86
CA VAL A 214 -14.99 -14.44 9.75
C VAL A 214 -15.64 -13.11 9.41
N THR A 215 -15.62 -12.19 10.38
CA THR A 215 -15.93 -10.78 10.12
C THR A 215 -14.63 -10.09 9.73
N PHE A 216 -14.47 -9.72 8.46
CA PHE A 216 -13.31 -8.94 8.05
C PHE A 216 -13.36 -7.54 8.66
N VAL A 217 -12.23 -7.08 9.16
CA VAL A 217 -12.05 -5.72 9.69
C VAL A 217 -11.20 -4.90 8.73
N ILE A 218 -11.49 -3.60 8.61
CA ILE A 218 -10.66 -2.67 7.85
C ILE A 218 -9.34 -2.48 8.60
N SER A 219 -8.25 -3.04 8.08
CA SER A 219 -6.93 -2.97 8.71
C SER A 219 -5.79 -3.05 7.69
N THR A 220 -4.62 -2.51 8.05
CA THR A 220 -3.37 -2.70 7.31
C THR A 220 -2.80 -4.11 7.44
N LYS A 221 -3.40 -4.98 8.27
CA LYS A 221 -3.04 -6.39 8.42
C LYS A 221 -4.26 -7.29 8.25
N LEU A 222 -4.20 -8.21 7.30
CA LEU A 222 -5.27 -9.19 7.07
C LEU A 222 -5.51 -10.06 8.30
N SER A 223 -4.43 -10.40 9.02
CA SER A 223 -4.46 -11.21 10.24
C SER A 223 -5.34 -10.65 11.35
N ASP A 224 -5.63 -9.34 11.36
CA ASP A 224 -6.46 -8.71 12.38
C ASP A 224 -7.92 -9.19 12.32
N SER A 225 -8.33 -9.82 11.21
CA SER A 225 -9.65 -10.48 11.08
C SER A 225 -9.68 -11.89 11.69
N PHE A 226 -8.53 -12.41 12.16
CA PHE A 226 -8.35 -13.79 12.67
C PHE A 226 -7.73 -13.82 14.08
N PRO A 227 -8.36 -13.21 15.10
CA PRO A 227 -7.84 -13.25 16.46
C PRO A 227 -7.80 -14.70 16.99
N GLY A 228 -6.59 -15.23 17.19
CA GLY A 228 -6.35 -16.58 17.75
C GLY A 228 -5.82 -17.63 16.76
N ALA A 229 -5.59 -17.25 15.51
CA ALA A 229 -4.89 -18.07 14.51
C ALA A 229 -3.35 -17.92 14.58
#